data_AF-A0A954EPP2-F1
#
_entry.id   AF-A0A954EPP2-F1
#
_cell.length_a   1.000
_cell.length_b   1.000
_cell.length_c   1.000
_cell.angle_alpha   90.00
_cell.angle_beta   90.00
_cell.angle_gamma   90.00
#
_symmetry.space_group_name_H-M   'P 1'
#
loop_
_entity.id
_entity.type
_entity.pdbx_description
1 polymer ?
#
loop_
_entity_poly.entity_id
_entity_poly.type
_entity_poly.pdbx_seq_one_letter_code
_entity_poly.pdbx_strand_id
1 'polypeptide(L)' 'MKHDGTGFGLPTARRYIEGHGGSLDIDSQIQAGTKVRIVLPIESTGEPPE' A
#
# COMPACT_ATOMS: atom_id res chain seq x y z
N MET A 1 11.15 -15.45 21.26
CA MET A 1 10.27 -15.80 20.13
C MET A 1 10.10 -14.56 19.27
N LYS A 2 10.57 -14.59 18.03
CA LYS A 2 10.13 -13.59 17.05
C LYS A 2 8.65 -13.87 16.82
N HIS A 3 7.80 -12.86 17.01
CA HIS A 3 6.38 -12.99 16.71
C HIS A 3 6.26 -13.21 15.21
N ASP A 4 6.05 -14.45 14.79
CA ASP A 4 5.59 -14.72 13.43
C ASP A 4 4.31 -13.89 13.25
N GLY A 5 4.36 -12.92 12.35
CA GLY A 5 3.21 -12.08 12.07
C GLY A 5 2.04 -12.98 11.71
N THR A 6 0.84 -12.62 12.13
CA THR A 6 -0.39 -13.40 11.92
C THR A 6 -0.78 -13.57 10.43
N GLY A 7 0.06 -13.14 9.49
CA GLY A 7 -0.23 -13.12 8.05
C GLY A 7 -1.26 -12.06 7.63
N PHE A 8 -1.89 -11.36 8.58
CA PHE A 8 -2.98 -10.44 8.29
C PHE A 8 -2.53 -9.05 7.82
N GLY A 9 -1.24 -8.70 7.93
CA GLY A 9 -0.74 -7.36 7.63
C GLY A 9 -1.03 -6.91 6.19
N LEU A 10 -0.58 -7.68 5.19
CA LEU A 10 -0.80 -7.37 3.78
C LEU A 10 -2.29 -7.41 3.36
N PRO A 11 -3.09 -8.43 3.75
CA PRO A 11 -4.53 -8.41 3.49
C PRO A 11 -5.24 -7.20 4.12
N THR A 12 -4.83 -6.79 5.31
CA THR A 12 -5.39 -5.62 5.99
C THR A 12 -5.04 -4.33 5.27
N ALA A 13 -3.75 -4.15 4.91
CA ALA A 13 -3.30 -3.00 4.16
C ALA A 13 -4.03 -2.88 2.81
N ARG A 14 -4.14 -3.99 2.07
CA ARG A 14 -4.84 -4.03 0.78
C ARG A 14 -6.29 -3.58 0.90
N ARG A 15 -7.04 -4.10 1.89
CA ARG A 15 -8.44 -3.70 2.15
C ARG A 15 -8.57 -2.20 2.38
N TYR A 16 -7.70 -1.62 3.20
CA TYR A 16 -7.74 -0.18 3.46
C TYR A 16 -7.37 0.62 2.21
N ILE A 17 -6.30 0.26 1.50
CA ILE A 17 -5.87 0.98 0.29
C ILE A 17 -6.98 0.96 -0.79
N GLU A 18 -7.57 -0.21 -1.05
CA GLU A 18 -8.70 -0.35 -1.98
C GLU A 18 -9.92 0.47 -1.50
N GLY A 19 -10.19 0.49 -0.19
CA GLY A 19 -11.24 1.33 0.40
C GLY A 19 -11.03 2.84 0.23
N HIS A 20 -9.79 3.30 0.04
CA HIS A 20 -9.46 4.69 -0.27
C HIS A 20 -9.37 4.96 -1.79
N GLY A 21 -9.82 4.03 -2.64
CA GLY A 21 -9.72 4.14 -4.10
C GLY A 21 -8.29 4.02 -4.64
N GLY A 22 -7.36 3.50 -3.83
CA GLY A 22 -5.99 3.26 -4.20
C GLY A 22 -5.72 1.87 -4.76
N SER A 23 -4.44 1.58 -4.98
CA SER A 23 -3.96 0.25 -5.38
C SER A 23 -2.64 -0.10 -4.70
N LEU A 24 -2.38 -1.41 -4.58
CA LEU A 24 -1.16 -1.97 -4.01
C LEU A 24 -0.58 -3.00 -4.98
N ASP A 25 0.71 -2.86 -5.28
CA ASP A 25 1.49 -3.75 -6.14
C ASP A 25 2.72 -4.27 -5.40
N ILE A 26 3.08 -5.54 -5.62
CA ILE A 26 4.21 -6.20 -4.95
C ILE A 26 5.09 -6.86 -6.01
N ASP A 27 6.35 -6.46 -6.02
CA ASP A 27 7.41 -7.03 -6.85
C ASP A 27 8.43 -7.67 -5.91
N SER A 28 8.51 -9.00 -5.91
CA SER A 28 9.38 -9.77 -5.01
C SER A 28 10.11 -10.85 -5.77
N GLN A 29 11.41 -10.95 -5.54
CA GLN A 29 12.26 -11.98 -6.13
C GLN A 29 13.16 -12.57 -5.04
N ILE A 30 13.32 -13.89 -5.08
CA ILE A 30 14.23 -14.61 -4.18
C ILE A 30 15.62 -13.99 -4.31
N GLN A 31 16.25 -13.70 -3.16
CA GLN A 31 17.57 -13.05 -3.07
C GLN A 31 17.69 -11.62 -3.60
N ALA A 32 16.61 -10.97 -4.06
CA ALA A 32 16.62 -9.56 -4.46
C ALA A 32 15.80 -8.65 -3.53
N GLY A 33 15.06 -9.23 -2.59
CA GLY A 33 14.20 -8.49 -1.66
C GLY A 33 12.77 -8.32 -2.16
N THR A 34 12.04 -7.37 -1.59
CA THR A 34 10.63 -7.11 -1.91
C THR A 34 10.38 -5.62 -2.02
N LYS A 35 9.73 -5.21 -3.10
CA LYS A 35 9.27 -3.85 -3.36
C LYS A 35 7.75 -3.83 -3.27
N VAL A 36 7.22 -2.92 -2.47
CA VAL A 36 5.78 -2.68 -2.35
C VAL A 36 5.50 -1.27 -2.85
N ARG A 37 4.58 -1.12 -3.80
CA ARG A 37 4.14 0.17 -4.32
C ARG A 37 2.68 0.39 -3.91
N ILE A 38 2.40 1.55 -3.32
CA ILE A 38 1.06 1.98 -2.95
C ILE A 38 0.75 3.24 -3.75
N VAL A 39 -0.41 3.27 -4.40
CA VAL A 39 -0.92 4.44 -5.11
C VAL A 39 -2.23 4.84 -4.44
N LEU A 40 -2.34 6.10 -4.06
CA LEU A 40 -3.57 6.68 -3.52
C LEU A 40 -3.96 7.89 -4.37
N PRO A 41 -5.27 8.12 -4.60
CA PRO A 41 -5.74 9.36 -5.20
C PRO A 41 -5.32 10.55 -4.33
N ILE A 42 -4.84 11.62 -4.96
CA ILE A 42 -4.74 12.91 -4.29
C ILE A 42 -6.10 13.59 -4.39
N GLU A 43 -6.64 14.08 -3.28
CA GLU A 43 -7.74 15.03 -3.36
C GLU A 43 -7.18 16.30 -4.02
N SER A 44 -7.68 16.62 -5.21
CA SER A 44 -7.46 17.93 -5.80
C SER A 44 -8.31 18.94 -5.03
N THR A 45 -7.82 19.42 -3.90
CA THR A 45 -8.22 20.75 -3.40
C THR A 45 -7.51 21.78 -4.28
N GLY A 46 -7.86 21.75 -5.57
CA GLY A 46 -7.39 22.67 -6.57
C GLY A 46 -8.18 23.94 -6.46
N GLU A 47 -7.76 24.83 -5.56
CA GLU A 47 -7.92 26.26 -5.79
C GLU A 47 -6.50 26.84 -5.88
N PRO A 48 -6.01 27.18 -7.08
CA PRO A 48 -4.81 28.00 -7.20
C PRO A 48 -5.06 29.31 -6.43
N PRO A 49 -4.09 29.84 -5.65
CA PRO A 49 -4.23 31.18 -5.11
C PRO A 49 -4.38 32.18 -6.28
N GLU A 50 -5.40 33.05 -6.20
CA GLU A 50 -5.63 34.17 -7.13
C GLU A 50 -4.39 35.08 -7.26
#